data_AF-A0ABD7P1Y8-F1
#
_entry.id   AF-A0ABD7P1Y8-F1
#
_cell.length_a   1.000
_cell.length_b   1.000
_cell.length_c   1.000
_cell.angle_alpha   90.00
_cell.angle_beta   90.00
_cell.angle_gamma   90.00
#
_symmetry.space_group_name_H-M   'P 1'
#
loop_
_entity.id
_entity.type
_entity.pdbx_description
1 polymer ?
#
loop_
_entity_poly.entity_id
_entity_poly.type
_entity_poly.pdbx_seq_one_letter_code
_entity_poly.pdbx_strand_id
1 'polypeptide(L)'
;MSKIGLLGASTIYELGSPDDVELFFKTVSETLEQGRRDASYPVVMLKLYKKALSFDEIKTAKLEIDEIQARLARLPLHNEFYSMFGVDKNKTSWDTQAADLGSFFSTIFKAFNIAYDMTLFLHDDFGEFVPMLLGRTEIPYAIEDSKRPVEEFDRLADDDLPFWKR
;
A
#
# COMPACT_ATOMS: atom_id res chain seq x y z
N MET A 1 7.56 11.18 -13.62
CA MET A 1 7.06 9.86 -13.19
C MET A 1 5.80 10.10 -12.41
N SER A 2 4.75 9.33 -12.68
CA SER A 2 3.50 9.39 -11.93
C SER A 2 3.75 9.05 -10.47
N LYS A 3 3.04 9.73 -9.58
CA LYS A 3 3.01 9.41 -8.16
C LYS A 3 1.95 8.34 -7.92
N ILE A 4 2.27 7.39 -7.05
CA ILE A 4 1.39 6.30 -6.64
C ILE A 4 0.87 6.61 -5.25
N GLY A 5 -0.40 6.25 -5.03
CA GLY A 5 -1.07 6.49 -3.77
C GLY A 5 -2.11 5.44 -3.46
N LEU A 6 -2.60 5.49 -2.23
CA LEU A 6 -3.78 4.76 -1.80
C LEU A 6 -5.03 5.54 -2.19
N LEU A 7 -5.90 4.90 -2.97
CA LEU A 7 -7.21 5.41 -3.35
C LEU A 7 -8.26 4.68 -2.50
N GLY A 8 -9.17 5.40 -1.87
CA GLY A 8 -10.25 4.82 -1.06
C GLY A 8 -11.18 5.88 -0.50
N ALA A 9 -12.48 5.56 -0.34
CA ALA A 9 -13.49 6.49 0.18
C ALA A 9 -13.47 7.89 -0.47
N SER A 10 -13.25 7.97 -1.78
CA SER A 10 -13.09 9.22 -2.54
C SER A 10 -11.91 10.12 -2.10
N THR A 11 -10.92 9.54 -1.42
CA THR A 11 -9.68 10.21 -1.01
C THR A 11 -8.48 9.64 -1.78
N ILE A 12 -7.46 10.49 -1.95
CA ILE A 12 -6.19 10.15 -2.60
C ILE A 12 -5.07 10.47 -1.61
N TYR A 13 -4.33 9.46 -1.18
CA TYR A 13 -3.16 9.63 -0.33
C TYR A 13 -1.89 9.26 -1.08
N GLU A 14 -1.08 10.26 -1.42
CA GLU A 14 0.19 10.04 -2.10
C GLU A 14 1.21 9.32 -1.20
N LEU A 15 1.83 8.27 -1.75
CA LEU A 15 2.85 7.48 -1.08
C LEU A 15 4.25 7.73 -1.65
N GLY A 16 4.34 8.02 -2.96
CA GLY A 16 5.62 8.34 -3.59
C GLY A 16 5.71 7.89 -5.05
N SER A 17 6.93 7.63 -5.50
CA SER A 17 7.18 7.00 -6.81
C SER A 17 6.78 5.51 -6.81
N PRO A 18 6.69 4.86 -7.99
CA PRO A 18 6.51 3.41 -8.06
C PRO A 18 7.60 2.63 -7.30
N ASP A 19 8.83 3.13 -7.29
CA ASP A 19 9.94 2.53 -6.55
C ASP A 19 9.77 2.67 -5.03
N ASP A 20 9.24 3.81 -4.55
CA ASP A 20 8.92 4.00 -3.14
C ASP A 20 7.88 2.98 -2.66
N VAL A 21 6.80 2.82 -3.44
CA VAL A 21 5.74 1.85 -3.12
C VAL A 21 6.28 0.42 -3.19
N GLU A 22 7.08 0.07 -4.19
CA GLU A 22 7.70 -1.25 -4.28
C GLU A 22 8.64 -1.53 -3.11
N LEU A 23 9.40 -0.52 -2.66
CA LEU A 23 10.31 -0.65 -1.52
C LEU A 23 9.58 -1.11 -0.26
N PHE A 24 8.37 -0.60 0.00
CA PHE A 24 7.55 -1.05 1.14
C PHE A 24 7.27 -2.56 1.05
N PHE A 25 6.69 -3.03 -0.06
CA PHE A 25 6.36 -4.44 -0.25
C PHE A 25 7.61 -5.32 -0.26
N LYS A 26 8.70 -4.88 -0.88
CA LYS A 26 9.97 -5.62 -0.85
C LYS A 26 10.51 -5.73 0.58
N THR A 27 10.42 -4.65 1.36
CA THR A 27 10.86 -4.67 2.77
C THR A 27 10.04 -5.64 3.61
N VAL A 28 8.71 -5.63 3.49
CA VAL A 28 7.83 -6.58 4.20
C VAL A 28 8.17 -8.03 3.82
N SER A 29 8.29 -8.31 2.53
CA SER A 29 8.63 -9.65 2.03
C SER A 29 9.96 -10.15 2.60
N GLU A 30 11.03 -9.36 2.49
CA GLU A 30 12.39 -9.77 2.92
C GLU A 30 12.52 -9.85 4.45
N THR A 31 11.93 -8.91 5.18
CA THR A 31 12.16 -8.81 6.63
C THR A 31 11.14 -9.57 7.48
N LEU A 32 9.88 -9.65 7.04
CA LEU A 32 8.80 -10.23 7.83
C LEU A 32 8.32 -11.59 7.30
N GLU A 33 8.47 -11.84 6.00
CA GLU A 33 7.99 -13.06 5.32
C GLU A 33 9.13 -13.96 4.76
N GLN A 34 10.38 -13.72 5.17
CA GLN A 34 11.55 -14.53 4.77
C GLN A 34 11.74 -14.65 3.25
N GLY A 35 11.40 -13.59 2.52
CA GLY A 35 11.51 -13.52 1.05
C GLY A 35 10.35 -14.16 0.29
N ARG A 36 9.34 -14.72 0.96
CA ARG A 36 8.14 -15.29 0.33
C ARG A 36 6.96 -14.35 0.46
N ARG A 37 6.76 -13.53 -0.57
CA ARG A 37 5.63 -12.59 -0.66
C ARG A 37 4.31 -13.36 -0.57
N ASP A 38 3.52 -13.10 0.48
CA ASP A 38 2.20 -13.69 0.84
C ASP A 38 2.17 -14.70 2.00
N ALA A 39 3.31 -15.06 2.57
CA ALA A 39 3.37 -16.12 3.57
C ALA A 39 2.65 -15.78 4.88
N SER A 40 2.56 -14.48 5.23
CA SER A 40 1.96 -14.01 6.48
C SER A 40 0.87 -12.96 6.28
N TYR A 41 0.92 -12.18 5.19
CA TYR A 41 0.00 -11.06 4.95
C TYR A 41 -0.61 -11.11 3.53
N PRO A 42 -1.36 -12.15 3.19
CA PRO A 42 -1.84 -12.37 1.82
C PRO A 42 -2.72 -11.23 1.30
N VAL A 43 -3.50 -10.55 2.14
CA VAL A 43 -4.39 -9.48 1.66
C VAL A 43 -3.59 -8.22 1.33
N VAL A 44 -2.68 -7.79 2.19
CA VAL A 44 -1.83 -6.62 1.91
C VAL A 44 -0.84 -6.93 0.78
N MET A 45 -0.15 -8.06 0.84
CA MET A 45 0.99 -8.36 -0.03
C MET A 45 0.60 -8.81 -1.44
N LEU A 46 -0.61 -9.35 -1.63
CA LEU A 46 -1.12 -9.73 -2.95
C LEU A 46 -2.30 -8.88 -3.39
N LYS A 47 -3.34 -8.76 -2.55
CA LYS A 47 -4.58 -8.10 -2.94
C LYS A 47 -4.38 -6.59 -3.00
N LEU A 48 -3.96 -5.92 -1.93
CA LEU A 48 -3.74 -4.46 -1.96
C LEU A 48 -2.64 -4.08 -2.96
N TYR A 49 -1.61 -4.92 -3.08
CA TYR A 49 -0.54 -4.73 -4.05
C TYR A 49 -1.03 -4.68 -5.51
N LYS A 50 -2.08 -5.44 -5.88
CA LYS A 50 -2.43 -5.66 -7.30
C LYS A 50 -3.90 -5.46 -7.66
N LYS A 51 -4.79 -5.53 -6.70
CA LYS A 51 -6.24 -5.64 -6.84
C LYS A 51 -6.94 -4.50 -6.11
N ALA A 52 -8.24 -4.36 -6.36
CA ALA A 52 -9.13 -3.60 -5.50
C ALA A 52 -9.61 -4.49 -4.36
N LEU A 53 -9.60 -3.98 -3.14
CA LEU A 53 -10.07 -4.72 -1.98
C LEU A 53 -11.59 -4.68 -1.88
N SER A 54 -12.21 -5.84 -1.67
CA SER A 54 -13.60 -5.94 -1.20
C SER A 54 -13.75 -5.45 0.24
N PHE A 55 -14.99 -5.24 0.68
CA PHE A 55 -15.27 -4.75 2.03
C PHE A 55 -14.74 -5.66 3.15
N ASP A 56 -14.85 -6.98 3.00
CA ASP A 56 -14.32 -7.94 3.98
C ASP A 56 -12.79 -8.04 3.92
N GLU A 57 -12.21 -7.91 2.73
CA GLU A 57 -10.75 -7.84 2.57
C GLU A 57 -10.18 -6.59 3.22
N ILE A 58 -10.87 -5.44 3.21
CA ILE A 58 -10.41 -4.22 3.90
C ILE A 58 -10.27 -4.44 5.42
N LYS A 59 -11.21 -5.17 6.03
CA LYS A 59 -11.14 -5.52 7.46
C LYS A 59 -9.95 -6.44 7.75
N THR A 60 -9.68 -7.40 6.87
CA THR A 60 -8.53 -8.30 7.01
C THR A 60 -7.21 -7.55 6.80
N ALA A 61 -7.15 -6.72 5.76
CA ALA A 61 -6.00 -5.88 5.44
C ALA A 61 -5.66 -4.92 6.59
N LYS A 62 -6.66 -4.42 7.32
CA LYS A 62 -6.44 -3.60 8.53
C LYS A 62 -5.65 -4.34 9.60
N LEU A 63 -6.02 -5.59 9.89
CA LEU A 63 -5.31 -6.42 10.86
C LEU A 63 -3.87 -6.68 10.41
N GLU A 64 -3.68 -7.00 9.12
CA GLU A 64 -2.36 -7.23 8.55
C GLU A 64 -1.49 -5.97 8.55
N ILE A 65 -2.02 -4.80 8.17
CA ILE A 65 -1.30 -3.52 8.18
C ILE A 65 -0.85 -3.13 9.58
N ASP A 66 -1.71 -3.34 10.59
CA ASP A 66 -1.37 -3.05 11.99
C ASP A 66 -0.25 -3.96 12.48
N GLU A 67 -0.30 -5.26 12.14
CA GLU A 67 0.77 -6.19 12.50
C GLU A 67 2.08 -5.86 11.78
N ILE A 68 2.03 -5.58 10.48
CA ILE A 68 3.19 -5.15 9.69
C ILE A 68 3.82 -3.90 10.32
N GLN A 69 3.02 -2.89 10.66
CA GLN A 69 3.51 -1.67 11.30
C GLN A 69 4.19 -2.00 12.64
N ALA A 70 3.53 -2.78 13.50
CA ALA A 70 4.05 -3.13 14.82
C ALA A 70 5.35 -3.95 14.74
N ARG A 71 5.50 -4.81 13.72
CA ARG A 71 6.72 -5.61 13.52
C ARG A 71 7.85 -4.79 12.90
N LEU A 72 7.57 -3.95 11.91
CA LEU A 72 8.57 -3.05 11.33
C LEU A 72 9.07 -2.01 12.34
N ALA A 73 8.22 -1.55 13.27
CA ALA A 73 8.61 -0.63 14.34
C ALA A 73 9.64 -1.23 15.32
N ARG A 74 9.82 -2.55 15.33
CA ARG A 74 10.83 -3.24 16.14
C ARG A 74 12.17 -3.40 15.42
N LEU A 75 12.23 -3.05 14.14
CA LEU A 75 13.41 -3.16 13.30
C LEU A 75 14.04 -1.77 13.14
N PRO A 76 15.25 -1.54 13.68
CA PRO A 76 15.91 -0.25 13.55
C PRO A 76 16.24 0.08 12.09
N LEU A 77 16.16 1.36 11.72
CA LEU A 77 16.55 1.84 10.40
C LEU A 77 18.07 2.11 10.39
N HIS A 78 18.83 1.13 9.91
CA HIS A 78 20.27 1.25 9.78
C HIS A 78 20.70 1.71 8.37
N ASN A 79 21.94 2.19 8.22
CA ASN A 79 22.44 2.63 6.91
C ASN A 79 22.52 1.49 5.89
N GLU A 80 22.73 0.26 6.35
CA GLU A 80 22.78 -0.97 5.56
C GLU A 80 21.47 -1.24 4.81
N PHE A 81 20.33 -0.82 5.38
CA PHE A 81 19.02 -0.91 4.73
C PHE A 81 19.05 -0.23 3.35
N TYR A 82 19.57 1.00 3.29
CA TYR A 82 19.60 1.77 2.04
C TYR A 82 20.45 1.10 0.98
N SER A 83 21.61 0.53 1.35
CA SER A 83 22.44 -0.23 0.42
C SER A 83 21.81 -1.56 0.00
N MET A 84 21.16 -2.27 0.93
CA MET A 84 20.53 -3.58 0.67
C MET A 84 19.37 -3.46 -0.33
N PHE A 85 18.61 -2.38 -0.22
CA PHE A 85 17.44 -2.15 -1.07
C PHE A 85 17.70 -1.17 -2.23
N GLY A 86 18.90 -0.61 -2.35
CA GLY A 86 19.27 0.34 -3.42
C GLY A 86 18.55 1.68 -3.32
N VAL A 87 18.28 2.17 -2.11
CA VAL A 87 17.46 3.36 -1.86
C VAL A 87 18.33 4.63 -1.88
N ASP A 88 17.97 5.57 -2.75
CA ASP A 88 18.54 6.92 -2.75
C ASP A 88 17.81 7.80 -1.72
N LYS A 89 18.48 8.11 -0.61
CA LYS A 89 17.97 8.94 0.48
C LYS A 89 17.47 10.32 0.04
N ASN A 90 17.99 10.85 -1.07
CA ASN A 90 17.62 12.19 -1.55
C ASN A 90 16.41 12.17 -2.49
N LYS A 91 15.94 10.99 -2.89
CA LYS A 91 14.84 10.83 -3.86
C LYS A 91 13.62 10.12 -3.29
N THR A 92 13.81 9.28 -2.27
CA THR A 92 12.70 8.57 -1.67
C THR A 92 11.69 9.52 -1.03
N SER A 93 10.42 9.14 -1.10
CA SER A 93 9.32 9.87 -0.45
C SER A 93 9.13 9.49 1.03
N TRP A 94 9.88 8.48 1.51
CA TRP A 94 9.83 7.98 2.88
C TRP A 94 10.68 8.80 3.86
N ASP A 95 10.40 8.67 5.16
CA ASP A 95 11.06 9.48 6.19
C ASP A 95 12.47 8.94 6.53
N THR A 96 13.48 9.44 5.83
CA THR A 96 14.88 9.04 6.03
C THR A 96 15.47 9.40 7.40
N GLN A 97 14.76 10.20 8.22
CA GLN A 97 15.18 10.56 9.58
C GLN A 97 14.55 9.66 10.65
N ALA A 98 13.71 8.70 10.26
CA ALA A 98 13.09 7.75 11.17
C ALA A 98 14.10 6.87 11.91
N ALA A 99 13.75 6.46 13.14
CA ALA A 99 14.58 5.57 13.95
C ALA A 99 14.40 4.07 13.59
N ASP A 100 13.24 3.71 13.05
CA ASP A 100 12.81 2.35 12.78
C ASP A 100 12.04 2.26 11.46
N LEU A 101 11.87 1.04 10.93
CA LEU A 101 11.20 0.81 9.66
C LEU A 101 9.69 1.15 9.70
N GLY A 102 9.05 1.04 10.87
CA GLY A 102 7.64 1.41 11.02
C GLY A 102 7.42 2.92 10.84
N SER A 103 8.31 3.72 11.43
CA SER A 103 8.34 5.17 11.31
C SER A 103 8.77 5.62 9.91
N PHE A 104 9.74 4.93 9.29
CA PHE A 104 10.20 5.18 7.92
C PHE A 104 9.05 5.13 6.91
N PHE A 105 8.20 4.09 7.02
CA PHE A 105 7.01 3.91 6.17
C PHE A 105 5.73 4.54 6.75
N SER A 106 5.81 5.43 7.74
CA SER A 106 4.62 5.89 8.48
C SER A 106 3.49 6.46 7.62
N THR A 107 3.81 7.03 6.46
CA THR A 107 2.82 7.58 5.53
C THR A 107 1.85 6.51 4.99
N ILE A 108 2.31 5.27 4.69
CA ILE A 108 1.40 4.23 4.19
C ILE A 108 0.43 3.76 5.27
N PHE A 109 0.91 3.63 6.51
CA PHE A 109 0.07 3.24 7.64
C PHE A 109 -0.97 4.31 7.97
N LYS A 110 -0.58 5.60 7.94
CA LYS A 110 -1.51 6.71 8.11
C LYS A 110 -2.55 6.75 6.99
N ALA A 111 -2.12 6.65 5.74
CA ALA A 111 -3.00 6.63 4.58
C ALA A 111 -4.02 5.49 4.67
N PHE A 112 -3.56 4.29 5.02
CA PHE A 112 -4.41 3.11 5.16
C PHE A 112 -5.45 3.29 6.26
N ASN A 113 -5.05 3.75 7.45
CA ASN A 113 -5.96 3.95 8.57
C ASN A 113 -7.04 5.00 8.25
N ILE A 114 -6.66 6.13 7.63
CA ILE A 114 -7.64 7.15 7.29
C ILE A 114 -8.62 6.64 6.23
N ALA A 115 -8.11 5.98 5.18
CA ALA A 115 -8.96 5.40 4.14
C ALA A 115 -9.90 4.30 4.70
N TYR A 116 -9.41 3.48 5.64
CA TYR A 116 -10.20 2.48 6.34
C TYR A 116 -11.36 3.11 7.13
N ASP A 117 -11.07 4.08 7.99
CA ASP A 117 -12.06 4.77 8.82
C ASP A 117 -13.13 5.46 7.94
N MET A 118 -12.68 6.11 6.85
CA MET A 118 -13.58 6.76 5.90
C MET A 118 -14.44 5.76 5.12
N THR A 119 -13.90 4.60 4.75
CA THR A 119 -14.67 3.54 4.09
C THR A 119 -15.74 2.96 5.01
N LEU A 120 -15.41 2.74 6.29
CA LEU A 120 -16.41 2.29 7.27
C LEU A 120 -17.51 3.33 7.46
N PHE A 121 -17.14 4.60 7.63
CA PHE A 121 -18.10 5.70 7.74
C PHE A 121 -19.03 5.77 6.52
N LEU A 122 -18.48 5.71 5.30
CA LEU A 122 -19.27 5.76 4.07
C LEU A 122 -20.23 4.57 3.95
N HIS A 123 -19.76 3.38 4.30
CA HIS A 123 -20.56 2.17 4.25
C HIS A 123 -21.69 2.18 5.30
N ASP A 124 -21.37 2.53 6.55
CA ASP A 124 -22.32 2.41 7.66
C ASP A 124 -23.36 3.54 7.65
N ASP A 125 -22.98 4.76 7.29
CA ASP A 125 -23.88 5.92 7.32
C ASP A 125 -24.62 6.15 5.99
N PHE A 126 -24.05 5.71 4.85
CA PHE A 126 -24.63 5.96 3.52
C PHE A 126 -24.93 4.70 2.70
N GLY A 127 -24.50 3.51 3.16
CA GLY A 127 -24.65 2.27 2.39
C GLY A 127 -23.80 2.24 1.12
N GLU A 128 -22.81 3.13 1.02
CA GLU A 128 -21.94 3.27 -0.15
C GLU A 128 -20.59 2.59 0.08
N PHE A 129 -20.08 1.93 -0.95
CA PHE A 129 -18.78 1.28 -0.88
C PHE A 129 -17.89 1.69 -2.07
N VAL A 130 -16.75 2.29 -1.75
CA VAL A 130 -15.68 2.57 -2.70
C VAL A 130 -14.49 1.67 -2.33
N PRO A 131 -14.08 0.74 -3.22
CA PRO A 131 -12.95 -0.15 -2.97
C PRO A 131 -11.65 0.60 -2.66
N MET A 132 -10.81 0.01 -1.81
CA MET A 132 -9.45 0.49 -1.56
C MET A 132 -8.46 -0.15 -2.53
N LEU A 133 -7.60 0.64 -3.17
CA LEU A 133 -6.59 0.14 -4.12
C LEU A 133 -5.38 1.07 -4.23
N LEU A 134 -4.27 0.55 -4.74
CA LEU A 134 -3.12 1.37 -5.15
C LEU A 134 -3.29 1.85 -6.60
N GLY A 135 -3.13 3.14 -6.82
CA GLY A 135 -3.35 3.77 -8.12
C GLY A 135 -2.53 5.04 -8.31
N ARG A 136 -2.63 5.62 -9.52
CA ARG A 136 -1.96 6.89 -9.84
C ARG A 136 -2.70 8.05 -9.14
N THR A 137 -1.96 8.99 -8.54
CA THR A 137 -2.58 10.09 -7.75
C THR A 137 -2.99 11.29 -8.59
N GLU A 138 -2.48 11.41 -9.81
CA GLU A 138 -2.88 12.45 -10.77
C GLU A 138 -4.36 12.31 -11.13
N ILE A 139 -5.15 13.37 -10.94
CA ILE A 139 -6.63 13.33 -10.92
C ILE A 139 -7.28 12.58 -12.10
N PRO A 140 -6.88 12.77 -13.37
CA PRO A 140 -7.50 12.02 -14.47
C PRO A 140 -7.33 10.51 -14.30
N TYR A 141 -6.15 10.08 -13.86
CA TYR A 141 -5.82 8.68 -13.67
C TYR A 141 -6.38 8.13 -12.35
N ALA A 142 -6.39 8.91 -11.28
CA ALA A 142 -7.01 8.52 -10.02
C ALA A 142 -8.51 8.24 -10.19
N ILE A 143 -9.21 9.09 -10.96
CA ILE A 143 -10.63 8.89 -11.29
C ILE A 143 -10.80 7.64 -12.16
N GLU A 144 -9.94 7.43 -13.15
CA GLU A 144 -9.96 6.22 -14.00
C GLU A 144 -9.78 4.95 -13.15
N ASP A 145 -8.73 4.91 -12.34
CA ASP A 145 -8.38 3.75 -11.52
C ASP A 145 -9.45 3.47 -10.45
N SER A 146 -10.04 4.51 -9.83
CA SER A 146 -11.12 4.36 -8.84
C SER A 146 -12.46 3.91 -9.44
N LYS A 147 -12.70 4.21 -10.72
CA LYS A 147 -13.92 3.81 -11.44
C LYS A 147 -13.74 2.51 -12.23
N ARG A 148 -12.53 1.96 -12.27
CA ARG A 148 -12.24 0.72 -12.98
C ARG A 148 -13.08 -0.41 -12.37
N PRO A 149 -13.80 -1.20 -13.19
CA PRO A 149 -14.58 -2.34 -12.70
C PRO A 149 -13.71 -3.31 -11.89
N VAL A 150 -14.21 -3.80 -10.76
CA VAL A 150 -13.48 -4.73 -9.89
C VAL A 150 -13.09 -6.00 -10.65
N GLU A 151 -13.92 -6.42 -11.61
CA GLU A 151 -13.69 -7.59 -12.46
C GLU A 151 -12.47 -7.43 -13.38
N GLU A 152 -12.03 -6.21 -13.68
CA GLU A 152 -10.75 -5.97 -14.37
C GLU A 152 -9.56 -6.26 -13.47
N PHE A 153 -9.65 -5.88 -12.19
CA PHE A 153 -8.62 -6.24 -11.22
C PHE A 153 -8.59 -7.75 -11.03
N ASP A 154 -9.74 -8.40 -10.85
CA ASP A 154 -9.83 -9.84 -10.61
C ASP A 154 -9.22 -10.66 -11.75
N ARG A 155 -9.35 -10.18 -13.00
CA ARG A 155 -8.77 -10.82 -14.19
C ARG A 155 -7.25 -10.78 -14.30
N LEU A 156 -6.55 -9.95 -13.51
CA LEU A 156 -5.09 -9.93 -13.53
C LEU A 156 -4.53 -11.31 -13.11
N ALA A 157 -3.80 -11.98 -14.00
CA ALA A 157 -3.08 -13.23 -13.74
C ALA A 157 -1.86 -12.96 -12.84
N ASP A 158 -1.13 -13.99 -12.39
CA ASP A 158 -0.01 -13.80 -11.45
C ASP A 158 1.17 -13.03 -12.07
N ASP A 159 1.43 -13.24 -13.36
CA ASP A 159 2.51 -12.61 -14.14
C ASP A 159 2.19 -11.19 -14.63
N ASP A 160 0.91 -10.79 -14.60
CA ASP A 160 0.49 -9.44 -14.94
C ASP A 160 1.14 -8.37 -14.04
N LEU A 161 1.49 -7.21 -14.58
CA LEU A 161 1.82 -6.05 -13.74
C LEU A 161 0.53 -5.47 -13.10
N PRO A 162 0.58 -4.98 -11.85
CA PRO A 162 -0.54 -4.21 -11.29
C PRO A 162 -0.77 -2.93 -12.09
N PHE A 163 -2.01 -2.42 -12.12
CA PHE A 163 -2.36 -1.25 -12.94
C PHE A 163 -1.50 -0.01 -12.64
N TRP A 164 -1.13 0.22 -11.39
CA TRP A 164 -0.29 1.35 -10.99
C TRP A 164 1.17 1.27 -11.49
N LYS A 165 1.59 0.12 -12.05
CA LYS A 165 2.89 -0.06 -12.72
C LYS A 165 2.80 -0.05 -14.25
N ARG A 166 1.62 0.11 -14.83
CA ARG A 166 1.39 0.09 -16.27
C ARG A 166 1.49 1.49 -16.89
#